data_AF-A0A7J2J6D7-F1
#
_entry.id   AF-A0A7J2J6D7-F1
#
_cell.length_a   1.000
_cell.length_b   1.000
_cell.length_c   1.000
_cell.angle_alpha   90.00
_cell.angle_beta   90.00
_cell.angle_gamma   90.00
#
_symmetry.space_group_name_H-M   'P 1'
#
loop_
_entity.id
_entity.type
_entity.pdbx_description
1 polymer ?
#
loop_
_entity_poly.entity_id
_entity_poly.type
_entity_poly.pdbx_seq_one_letter_code
_entity_poly.pdbx_strand_id
1 'polypeptide(L)'
;MQKRFGKGKMLIPKPLDIDALIRKVPKGKLITQSQIREKLAKDFKVNVTCPLTTGIFLRIIAEAAEEDLKSGKKQVTPYWRVIKSDGSLNPKFPGGVEAQARRLEAEGHKIELSRTGKPKKVRNFEKYLVKL
;
A
#
# COMPACT_ATOMS: atom_id res chain seq x y z
N MET A 1 -16.75 -3.10 16.38
CA MET A 1 -16.73 -1.86 15.55
C MET A 1 -16.46 -0.63 16.40
N GLN A 2 -17.38 -0.20 17.28
CA GLN A 2 -17.22 1.05 18.04
C GLN A 2 -15.99 1.11 18.96
N LYS A 3 -15.65 0.03 19.67
CA LYS A 3 -14.44 -0.02 20.53
C LYS A 3 -13.12 0.20 19.77
N ARG A 4 -13.07 -0.07 18.46
CA ARG A 4 -11.83 -0.05 17.67
C ARG A 4 -11.72 1.14 16.71
N PHE A 5 -12.86 1.69 16.27
CA PHE A 5 -12.92 2.76 15.27
C PHE A 5 -13.77 3.96 15.70
N GLY A 6 -14.28 3.96 16.94
CA GLY A 6 -15.16 5.00 17.45
C GLY A 6 -16.59 4.92 16.93
N LYS A 7 -17.40 5.91 17.29
CA LYS A 7 -18.73 6.15 16.71
C LYS A 7 -18.57 7.01 15.45
N GLY A 8 -19.40 6.78 14.44
CA GLY A 8 -19.42 7.60 13.23
C GLY A 8 -19.65 6.83 11.92
N LYS A 9 -19.54 7.55 10.80
CA LYS A 9 -19.67 6.98 9.46
C LYS A 9 -18.37 6.30 9.05
N MET A 10 -18.49 5.11 8.47
CA MET A 10 -17.38 4.35 7.90
C MET A 10 -17.53 4.28 6.38
N LEU A 11 -16.48 4.68 5.66
CA LEU A 11 -16.40 4.50 4.21
C LEU A 11 -15.95 3.07 3.89
N ILE A 12 -16.73 2.37 3.07
CA ILE A 12 -16.25 1.25 2.27
C ILE A 12 -15.70 1.85 0.97
N PRO A 13 -14.37 1.92 0.77
CA PRO A 13 -13.79 2.63 -0.36
C PRO A 13 -14.04 1.86 -1.66
N LYS A 14 -14.04 2.53 -2.81
CA LYS A 14 -13.96 1.82 -4.10
C LYS A 14 -12.50 1.41 -4.35
N PRO A 15 -12.23 0.25 -4.98
CA PRO A 15 -10.87 -0.11 -5.38
C PRO A 15 -10.20 0.97 -6.24
N LEU A 16 -10.96 1.61 -7.14
CA LEU A 16 -10.45 2.66 -8.02
C LEU A 16 -10.00 3.93 -7.29
N ASP A 17 -10.61 4.27 -6.15
CA ASP A 17 -10.19 5.43 -5.36
C ASP A 17 -8.81 5.17 -4.71
N ILE A 18 -8.59 3.92 -4.27
CA ILE A 18 -7.29 3.47 -3.73
C ILE A 18 -6.25 3.44 -4.85
N ASP A 19 -6.60 2.85 -6.00
CA ASP A 19 -5.74 2.75 -7.18
C ASP A 19 -5.24 4.13 -7.64
N ALA A 20 -6.16 5.09 -7.74
CA ALA A 20 -5.86 6.46 -8.13
C ALA A 20 -4.88 7.16 -7.17
N LEU A 21 -4.92 6.85 -5.87
CA LEU A 21 -3.94 7.37 -4.91
C LEU A 21 -2.56 6.72 -5.11
N ILE A 22 -2.51 5.40 -5.33
CA ILE A 22 -1.25 4.67 -5.49
C ILE A 22 -0.53 5.09 -6.78
N ARG A 23 -1.27 5.29 -7.87
CA ARG A 23 -0.71 5.73 -9.17
C ARG A 23 -0.01 7.09 -9.09
N LYS A 24 -0.38 7.94 -8.12
CA LYS A 24 0.24 9.25 -7.91
C LYS A 24 1.55 9.19 -7.13
N VAL A 25 1.90 8.04 -6.54
CA VAL A 25 3.12 7.89 -5.74
C VAL A 25 4.32 7.84 -6.69
N PRO A 26 5.26 8.80 -6.63
CA PRO A 26 6.42 8.81 -7.51
C PRO A 26 7.38 7.64 -7.26
N LYS A 27 8.27 7.36 -8.22
CA LYS A 27 9.35 6.39 -8.07
C LYS A 27 10.24 6.75 -6.87
N GLY A 28 10.59 5.76 -6.03
CA GLY A 28 11.40 5.95 -4.83
C GLY A 28 10.64 6.61 -3.67
N LYS A 29 9.33 6.80 -3.80
CA LYS A 29 8.45 7.27 -2.72
C LYS A 29 7.49 6.16 -2.29
N LEU A 30 7.02 6.29 -1.06
CA LEU A 30 6.17 5.31 -0.40
C LEU A 30 4.87 5.95 0.06
N ILE A 31 3.85 5.11 0.18
CA ILE A 31 2.58 5.45 0.81
C ILE A 31 2.21 4.33 1.79
N THR A 32 1.62 4.68 2.93
CA THR A 32 1.15 3.66 3.88
C THR A 32 -0.34 3.37 3.72
N GLN A 33 -0.76 2.18 4.15
CA GLN A 33 -2.18 1.82 4.24
C GLN A 33 -2.96 2.75 5.19
N SER A 34 -2.32 3.35 6.20
CA SER A 34 -3.00 4.36 7.03
C SER A 34 -3.18 5.67 6.30
N GLN A 35 -2.16 6.16 5.59
CA GLN A 35 -2.25 7.39 4.79
C GLN A 35 -3.37 7.30 3.73
N ILE A 36 -3.50 6.16 3.05
CA ILE A 36 -4.60 5.92 2.10
C ILE A 36 -5.96 6.05 2.80
N ARG A 37 -6.13 5.38 3.96
CA ARG A 37 -7.40 5.42 4.70
C ARG A 37 -7.72 6.80 5.25
N GLU A 38 -6.73 7.50 5.78
CA GLU A 38 -6.88 8.86 6.31
C GLU A 38 -7.25 9.84 5.21
N LYS A 39 -6.59 9.75 4.05
CA LYS A 39 -6.91 10.59 2.89
C LYS A 39 -8.33 10.36 2.39
N LEU A 40 -8.74 9.09 2.23
CA LEU A 40 -10.10 8.77 1.79
C LEU A 40 -11.14 9.18 2.85
N ALA A 41 -10.86 9.00 4.15
CA ALA A 41 -11.78 9.46 5.18
C ALA A 41 -11.98 10.99 5.12
N LYS A 42 -10.90 11.74 4.92
CA LYS A 42 -10.93 13.20 4.75
C LYS A 42 -11.69 13.63 3.50
N ASP A 43 -11.40 13.02 2.35
CA ASP A 43 -12.00 13.37 1.06
C ASP A 43 -13.52 13.15 1.05
N PHE A 44 -13.98 12.07 1.68
CA PHE A 44 -15.40 11.73 1.78
C PHE A 44 -16.09 12.29 3.02
N LYS A 45 -15.38 13.08 3.86
CA LYS A 45 -15.89 13.67 5.10
C LYS A 45 -16.54 12.65 6.04
N VAL A 46 -15.86 11.51 6.22
CA VAL A 46 -16.27 10.44 7.16
C VAL A 46 -15.24 10.26 8.27
N ASN A 47 -15.60 9.51 9.31
CA ASN A 47 -14.71 9.30 10.46
C ASN A 47 -13.57 8.32 10.16
N VAL A 48 -13.85 7.27 9.37
CA VAL A 48 -12.88 6.21 9.10
C VAL A 48 -13.15 5.53 7.77
N THR A 49 -12.10 5.08 7.10
CA THR A 49 -12.19 4.14 5.98
C THR A 49 -11.92 2.72 6.46
N CYS A 50 -12.77 1.77 6.05
CA CYS A 50 -12.71 0.38 6.53
C CYS A 50 -11.35 -0.27 6.21
N PRO A 51 -10.57 -0.69 7.23
CA PRO A 51 -9.25 -1.28 7.00
C PRO A 51 -9.32 -2.67 6.36
N LEU A 52 -10.40 -3.42 6.61
CA LEU A 52 -10.56 -4.76 6.05
C LEU A 52 -10.70 -4.69 4.53
N THR A 53 -11.65 -3.91 4.03
CA THR A 53 -11.87 -3.76 2.59
C THR A 53 -10.72 -3.03 1.91
N THR A 54 -10.08 -2.06 2.58
CA THR A 54 -8.84 -1.45 2.07
C THR A 54 -7.77 -2.50 1.82
N GLY A 55 -7.54 -3.42 2.77
CA GLY A 55 -6.57 -4.50 2.61
C GLY A 55 -6.93 -5.49 1.50
N ILE A 56 -8.21 -5.85 1.38
CA ILE A 56 -8.70 -6.72 0.29
C ILE A 56 -8.48 -6.05 -1.06
N PHE A 57 -8.89 -4.79 -1.21
CA PHE A 57 -8.78 -4.06 -2.46
C PHE A 57 -7.34 -3.74 -2.85
N LEU A 58 -6.45 -3.51 -1.89
CA LEU A 58 -5.01 -3.41 -2.16
C LEU A 58 -4.45 -4.69 -2.79
N ARG A 59 -4.92 -5.86 -2.37
CA ARG A 59 -4.52 -7.12 -3.01
C ARG A 59 -5.09 -7.21 -4.43
N ILE A 60 -6.38 -6.92 -4.61
CA ILE A 60 -7.01 -6.95 -5.95
C ILE A 60 -6.28 -6.03 -6.93
N ILE A 61 -5.95 -4.80 -6.51
CA ILE A 61 -5.19 -3.83 -7.31
C ILE A 61 -3.81 -4.39 -7.67
N ALA A 62 -3.14 -5.05 -6.73
CA ALA A 62 -1.83 -5.64 -6.96
C ALA A 62 -1.89 -6.80 -7.98
N GLU A 63 -2.87 -7.71 -7.85
CA GLU A 63 -3.06 -8.81 -8.81
C GLU A 63 -3.38 -8.26 -10.21
N ALA A 64 -4.27 -7.27 -10.30
CA ALA A 64 -4.60 -6.62 -11.57
C ALA A 64 -3.39 -5.94 -12.22
N ALA A 65 -2.51 -5.32 -11.43
CA ALA A 65 -1.26 -4.75 -11.93
C ALA A 65 -0.30 -5.82 -12.48
N GLU A 66 -0.23 -7.00 -11.85
CA GLU A 66 0.58 -8.12 -12.34
C GLU A 66 0.00 -8.76 -13.61
N GLU A 67 -1.32 -8.87 -13.74
CA GLU A 67 -1.99 -9.30 -14.98
C GLU A 67 -1.71 -8.32 -16.13
N ASP A 68 -1.80 -7.02 -15.86
CA ASP A 68 -1.45 -5.97 -16.80
C ASP A 68 0.02 -6.06 -17.24
N LEU A 69 0.94 -6.31 -16.31
CA LEU A 69 2.36 -6.52 -16.65
C LEU A 69 2.56 -7.76 -17.52
N LYS A 70 1.90 -8.88 -17.21
CA LYS A 70 1.98 -10.13 -18.00
C LYS A 70 1.42 -9.96 -19.41
N SER A 71 0.41 -9.11 -19.57
CA SER A 71 -0.15 -8.76 -20.90
C SER A 71 0.67 -7.72 -21.66
N GLY A 72 1.82 -7.29 -21.12
CA GLY A 72 2.77 -6.40 -21.78
C GLY A 72 2.51 -4.91 -21.57
N LYS A 73 1.55 -4.52 -20.71
CA LYS A 73 1.37 -3.10 -20.36
C LYS A 73 2.57 -2.61 -19.55
N LYS A 74 3.15 -1.49 -19.99
CA LYS A 74 4.31 -0.88 -19.32
C LYS A 74 3.93 -0.02 -18.11
N GLN A 75 2.74 0.56 -18.13
CA GLN A 75 2.26 1.49 -17.10
C GLN A 75 1.15 0.85 -16.26
N VAL A 76 1.52 0.34 -15.10
CA VAL A 76 0.61 -0.32 -14.15
C VAL A 76 0.60 0.41 -12.82
N THR A 77 -0.34 0.07 -11.95
CA THR A 77 -0.36 0.60 -10.59
C THR A 77 0.87 0.13 -9.81
N PRO A 78 1.71 1.05 -9.26
CA PRO A 78 2.94 0.69 -8.57
C PRO A 78 2.64 0.21 -7.14
N TYR A 79 1.88 -0.88 -7.02
CA TYR A 79 1.35 -1.39 -5.74
C TYR A 79 2.46 -1.71 -4.73
N TRP A 80 3.66 -2.06 -5.21
CA TRP A 80 4.82 -2.37 -4.37
C TRP A 80 5.26 -1.18 -3.50
N ARG A 81 4.92 0.06 -3.88
CA ARG A 81 5.18 1.28 -3.09
C ARG A 81 4.26 1.43 -1.88
N VAL A 82 3.24 0.57 -1.75
CA VAL A 82 2.34 0.54 -0.59
C VAL A 82 2.91 -0.36 0.50
N ILE A 83 3.23 0.23 1.64
CA ILE A 83 3.74 -0.47 2.83
C ILE A 83 2.75 -0.39 3.99
N LYS A 84 2.95 -1.23 5.01
CA LYS A 84 2.19 -1.08 6.26
C LYS A 84 2.63 0.18 7.01
N SER A 85 1.80 0.61 7.96
CA SER A 85 2.04 1.83 8.73
C SER A 85 3.32 1.79 9.58
N ASP A 86 3.81 0.60 9.93
CA ASP A 86 5.06 0.40 10.66
C ASP A 86 6.29 0.27 9.73
N GLY A 87 6.12 0.47 8.43
CA GLY A 87 7.16 0.30 7.41
C GLY A 87 7.32 -1.13 6.89
N SER A 88 6.60 -2.10 7.47
CA SER A 88 6.73 -3.50 7.05
C SER A 88 6.13 -3.76 5.67
N LEU A 89 6.71 -4.74 4.98
CA LEU A 89 6.24 -5.22 3.69
C LEU A 89 4.92 -6.00 3.83
N ASN A 90 4.20 -6.13 2.73
CA ASN A 90 2.90 -6.80 2.69
C ASN A 90 3.02 -8.25 2.20
N PRO A 91 2.91 -9.26 3.08
CA PRO A 91 3.05 -10.66 2.69
C PRO A 91 1.91 -11.17 1.81
N LYS A 92 0.80 -10.43 1.71
CA LYS A 92 -0.36 -10.81 0.89
C LYS A 92 -0.31 -10.25 -0.53
N PHE A 93 0.75 -9.53 -0.89
CA PHE A 93 0.95 -9.09 -2.26
C PHE A 93 1.41 -10.24 -3.18
N PRO A 94 1.18 -10.12 -4.49
CA PRO A 94 1.67 -11.09 -5.46
C PRO A 94 3.17 -11.29 -5.31
N GLY A 95 3.60 -12.56 -5.20
CA GLY A 95 4.99 -12.93 -4.99
C GLY A 95 5.55 -12.64 -3.58
N GLY A 96 4.70 -12.27 -2.62
CA GLY A 96 5.08 -12.11 -1.22
C GLY A 96 5.99 -10.90 -0.94
N VAL A 97 6.63 -10.93 0.23
CA VAL A 97 7.53 -9.85 0.67
C VAL A 97 8.81 -9.80 -0.16
N GLU A 98 9.22 -10.92 -0.74
CA GLU A 98 10.41 -11.08 -1.57
C GLU A 98 10.25 -10.34 -2.90
N ALA A 99 9.11 -10.49 -3.58
CA ALA A 99 8.82 -9.76 -4.82
C ALA A 99 8.67 -8.26 -4.56
N GLN A 100 7.98 -7.89 -3.48
CA GLN A 100 7.85 -6.48 -3.09
C GLN A 100 9.23 -5.85 -2.79
N ALA A 101 10.09 -6.55 -2.04
CA ALA A 101 11.43 -6.09 -1.72
C ALA A 101 12.26 -5.83 -2.97
N ARG A 102 12.32 -6.78 -3.92
CA ARG A 102 13.06 -6.60 -5.18
C ARG A 102 12.64 -5.36 -5.95
N ARG A 103 11.32 -5.10 -6.05
CA ARG A 103 10.80 -3.91 -6.73
C ARG A 103 11.17 -2.62 -5.99
N LEU A 104 11.13 -2.63 -4.66
CA LEU A 104 11.53 -1.48 -3.84
C LEU A 104 13.04 -1.21 -3.90
N GLU A 105 13.87 -2.25 -3.88
CA GLU A 105 15.32 -2.16 -4.03
C GLU A 105 15.72 -1.61 -5.41
N ALA A 106 15.01 -2.02 -6.47
CA ALA A 106 15.17 -1.44 -7.80
C ALA A 106 14.80 0.05 -7.88
N GLU A 107 14.08 0.58 -6.88
CA GLU A 107 13.79 2.00 -6.72
C GLU A 107 14.73 2.71 -5.71
N GLY A 108 15.73 2.01 -5.17
CA GLY A 108 16.76 2.56 -4.29
C GLY A 108 16.46 2.44 -2.79
N HIS A 109 15.41 1.71 -2.40
CA HIS A 109 15.13 1.47 -0.99
C HIS A 109 16.04 0.39 -0.40
N LYS A 110 16.48 0.60 0.85
CA LYS A 110 17.18 -0.43 1.63
C LYS A 110 16.17 -1.25 2.43
N ILE A 111 16.24 -2.57 2.33
CA ILE A 111 15.32 -3.48 3.03
C ILE A 111 16.00 -4.07 4.26
N GLU A 112 15.31 -3.99 5.40
CA GLU A 112 15.68 -4.67 6.63
C GLU A 112 15.14 -6.09 6.62
N LEU A 113 16.02 -7.03 6.95
CA LEU A 113 15.69 -8.45 7.04
C LEU A 113 15.23 -8.82 8.46
N SER A 114 14.41 -9.86 8.57
CA SER A 114 14.07 -10.50 9.83
C SER A 114 15.26 -11.31 10.37
N ARG A 115 15.14 -11.82 11.61
CA ARG A 115 16.09 -12.80 12.17
C ARG A 115 16.21 -14.08 11.33
N THR A 116 15.19 -14.40 10.54
CA THR A 116 15.16 -15.56 9.64
C THR A 116 15.65 -15.23 8.22
N GLY A 117 16.22 -14.04 8.00
CA GLY A 117 16.75 -13.60 6.71
C GLY A 117 15.70 -13.13 5.70
N LYS A 118 14.41 -13.12 6.05
CA LYS A 118 13.33 -12.70 5.14
C LYS A 118 13.17 -11.18 5.09
N PRO A 119 12.88 -10.58 3.92
CA PRO A 119 12.52 -9.18 3.83
C PRO A 119 11.38 -8.80 4.78
N LYS A 120 11.60 -7.78 5.60
CA LYS A 120 10.65 -7.40 6.66
C LYS A 120 10.13 -5.97 6.49
N LYS A 121 11.02 -5.00 6.33
CA LYS A 121 10.68 -3.57 6.45
C LYS A 121 11.58 -2.71 5.57
N VAL A 122 11.08 -1.57 5.09
CA VAL A 122 11.93 -0.56 4.45
C VAL A 122 12.66 0.25 5.53
N ARG A 123 13.98 0.34 5.44
CA ARG A 123 14.82 1.11 6.37
C ARG A 123 14.53 2.60 6.26
N ASN A 124 14.28 3.27 7.39
CA ASN A 124 13.96 4.70 7.46
C ASN A 124 12.83 5.11 6.50
N PHE A 125 11.78 4.27 6.38
CA PHE A 125 10.70 4.43 5.41
C PHE A 125 10.01 5.80 5.47
N GLU A 126 9.98 6.40 6.66
CA GLU A 126 9.36 7.69 6.95
C GLU A 126 9.92 8.81 6.07
N LYS A 127 11.21 8.75 5.71
CA LYS A 127 11.88 9.73 4.82
C LYS A 127 11.36 9.68 3.37
N TYR A 128 10.75 8.57 2.98
CA TYR A 128 10.26 8.34 1.63
C TYR A 128 8.75 8.51 1.52
N LEU A 129 8.03 8.75 2.62
CA LEU A 129 6.58 8.92 2.59
C LEU A 129 6.18 10.16 1.78
N VAL A 130 5.18 10.00 0.93
CA VAL A 130 4.53 11.13 0.27
C VAL A 130 3.70 11.94 1.27
N LYS A 131 3.53 13.23 1.01
CA LYS A 131 2.52 14.07 1.65
C LYS A 131 1.25 14.01 0.78
N LEU A 132 0.11 13.67 1.40
CA LEU A 132 -1.19 13.51 0.73
C LEU A 132 -2.09 14.74 0.88
#